data_AF-A0A2P2LNQ3-F1
#
_entry.id   AF-A0A2P2LNQ3-F1
#
_cell.length_a   1.000
_cell.length_b   1.000
_cell.length_c   1.000
_cell.angle_alpha   90.00
_cell.angle_beta   90.00
_cell.angle_gamma   90.00
#
_symmetry.space_group_name_H-M   'P 1'
#
loop_
_entity.id
_entity.type
_entity.pdbx_description
1 polymer ?
#
loop_
_entity_poly.entity_id
_entity_poly.type
_entity_poly.pdbx_seq_one_letter_code
_entity_poly.pdbx_strand_id
1 'polypeptide(L)'
;MFRYLSALISQSFLDIGSVSRILDGIMKLCLQFCWSIEKQENNPNASELEHIAEEFNKKSNSLYTILRSSRLAGSQRAPFLRRFLLRLNFNSFFEVTARGVLNVVRPSPTIPVLSHQ
;
A
#
# COMPACT_ATOMS: atom_id res chain seq x y z
N MET A 1 -24.63 -18.86 -9.11
CA MET A 1 -24.35 -17.96 -7.97
C MET A 1 -23.07 -18.36 -7.21
N PHE A 2 -22.99 -19.54 -6.58
CA PHE A 2 -21.84 -19.94 -5.73
C PHE A 2 -20.48 -20.00 -6.44
N ARG A 3 -20.41 -20.51 -7.68
CA ARG A 3 -19.16 -20.56 -8.46
C ARG A 3 -18.62 -19.17 -8.80
N TYR A 4 -19.50 -18.21 -9.03
CA TYR A 4 -19.12 -16.82 -9.32
C TYR A 4 -18.54 -16.14 -8.07
N LEU A 5 -19.22 -16.25 -6.92
CA LEU A 5 -18.74 -15.67 -5.67
C LEU A 5 -17.42 -16.31 -5.19
N SER A 6 -17.30 -17.65 -5.30
CA SER A 6 -16.07 -18.37 -4.98
C SER A 6 -14.90 -17.95 -5.89
N ALA A 7 -15.17 -17.74 -7.19
CA ALA A 7 -14.17 -17.22 -8.12
C ALA A 7 -13.74 -15.80 -7.75
N LEU A 8 -14.66 -14.89 -7.42
CA LEU A 8 -14.34 -13.52 -6.99
C LEU A 8 -13.50 -13.48 -5.72
N ILE A 9 -13.83 -14.30 -4.71
CA ILE A 9 -13.06 -14.40 -3.47
C ILE A 9 -11.64 -14.91 -3.76
N SER A 10 -11.50 -15.91 -4.62
CA SER A 10 -10.19 -16.46 -5.01
C SER A 10 -9.36 -15.49 -5.85
N GLN A 11 -10.00 -14.71 -6.73
CA GLN A 11 -9.35 -13.71 -7.59
C GLN A 11 -8.93 -12.46 -6.84
N SER A 12 -9.64 -12.11 -5.78
CA SER A 12 -9.30 -10.97 -4.90
C SER A 12 -8.23 -11.32 -3.87
N PHE A 13 -7.84 -12.59 -3.74
CA PHE A 13 -6.86 -13.10 -2.76
C PHE A 13 -7.27 -12.88 -1.30
N LEU A 14 -8.53 -12.50 -1.04
CA LEU A 14 -9.03 -12.24 0.31
C LEU A 14 -9.21 -13.52 1.13
N ASP A 15 -9.22 -14.68 0.49
CA ASP A 15 -9.18 -15.97 1.17
C ASP A 15 -7.81 -16.30 1.76
N ILE A 16 -6.76 -15.59 1.36
CA ILE A 16 -5.43 -15.71 1.95
C ILE A 16 -5.39 -14.78 3.18
N GLY A 17 -5.46 -15.39 4.36
CA GLY A 17 -5.54 -14.65 5.62
C GLY A 17 -4.42 -13.62 5.83
N SER A 18 -3.19 -13.90 5.36
CA SER A 18 -2.08 -12.93 5.46
C SER A 18 -2.27 -11.71 4.56
N VAL A 19 -2.77 -11.89 3.33
CA VAL A 19 -3.08 -10.78 2.40
C VAL A 19 -4.21 -9.93 2.96
N SER A 20 -5.29 -10.57 3.40
CA SER A 20 -6.45 -9.87 3.99
C SER A 20 -6.07 -9.05 5.22
N ARG A 21 -5.27 -9.61 6.15
CA ARG A 21 -4.80 -8.89 7.35
C ARG A 21 -3.90 -7.69 7.02
N ILE A 22 -3.03 -7.81 6.02
CA ILE A 22 -2.18 -6.69 5.62
C ILE A 22 -2.99 -5.60 4.94
N LEU A 23 -3.94 -5.95 4.06
CA LEU A 23 -4.84 -4.99 3.43
C LEU A 23 -5.69 -4.25 4.45
N ASP A 24 -6.25 -4.95 5.45
CA ASP A 24 -6.96 -4.31 6.57
C ASP A 24 -6.07 -3.29 7.31
N GLY A 25 -4.82 -3.66 7.60
CA GLY A 25 -3.85 -2.74 8.19
C GLY A 25 -3.53 -1.52 7.33
N ILE A 26 -3.40 -1.70 6.00
CA ILE A 26 -3.18 -0.59 5.06
C ILE A 26 -4.41 0.33 5.01
N MET A 27 -5.62 -0.22 4.93
CA MET A 27 -6.85 0.57 4.88
C MET A 27 -7.05 1.39 6.17
N LYS A 28 -6.73 0.82 7.33
CA LYS A 28 -6.74 1.54 8.62
C LYS A 28 -5.73 2.69 8.65
N LEU A 29 -4.54 2.50 8.10
CA LEU A 29 -3.55 3.58 7.97
C LEU A 29 -4.04 4.69 7.03
N CYS A 30 -4.69 4.35 5.92
CA CYS A 30 -5.29 5.35 5.02
C CYS A 30 -6.39 6.16 5.73
N LEU A 31 -7.24 5.51 6.54
CA LEU A 31 -8.23 6.21 7.35
C LEU A 31 -7.59 7.10 8.40
N GLN A 32 -6.56 6.60 9.09
CA GLN A 32 -5.79 7.39 10.05
C GLN A 32 -5.19 8.62 9.39
N PHE A 33 -4.59 8.48 8.20
CA PHE A 33 -4.06 9.58 7.41
C PHE A 33 -5.13 10.65 7.14
N CYS A 34 -6.33 10.25 6.68
CA CYS A 34 -7.42 11.19 6.44
C CYS A 34 -7.77 11.99 7.70
N TRP A 35 -7.91 11.30 8.84
CA TRP A 35 -8.22 11.96 10.11
C TRP A 35 -7.09 12.87 10.61
N SER A 36 -5.83 12.47 10.42
CA SER A 36 -4.68 13.29 10.82
C SER A 36 -4.62 14.58 10.00
N ILE A 37 -4.96 14.53 8.70
CA ILE A 37 -5.05 15.72 7.83
C ILE A 37 -6.22 16.62 8.22
N GLU A 38 -7.41 16.05 8.47
CA GLU A 38 -8.59 16.82 8.92
C GLU A 38 -8.34 17.55 10.25
N LYS A 39 -7.58 16.94 11.16
CA LYS A 39 -7.23 17.55 12.46
C LYS A 39 -6.10 18.59 12.37
N GLN A 40 -5.38 18.66 11.25
CA GLN A 40 -4.16 19.44 11.11
C GLN A 40 -4.40 20.96 11.02
N GLU A 41 -5.66 21.41 10.96
CA GLU A 41 -6.04 22.84 10.93
C GLU A 41 -5.53 23.64 12.15
N ASN A 42 -5.16 22.97 13.26
CA ASN A 42 -4.76 23.62 14.51
C ASN A 42 -3.29 23.41 14.94
N ASN A 43 -2.58 22.37 14.47
CA ASN A 43 -1.16 22.14 14.76
C ASN A 43 -0.56 21.09 13.78
N PRO A 44 0.49 21.42 13.00
CA PRO A 44 1.12 20.49 12.09
C PRO A 44 1.96 19.42 12.82
N ASN A 45 1.35 18.28 13.15
CA ASN A 45 2.06 17.09 13.66
C ASN A 45 2.79 16.33 12.52
N ALA A 46 3.90 16.88 12.04
CA ALA A 46 4.71 16.26 10.98
C ALA A 46 5.19 14.84 11.34
N SER A 47 5.53 14.58 12.61
CA SER A 47 6.00 13.27 13.09
C SER A 47 4.94 12.18 12.98
N GLU A 48 3.66 12.51 13.19
CA GLU A 48 2.57 11.53 13.05
C GLU A 48 2.40 11.10 11.58
N LEU A 49 2.52 12.07 10.66
CA LEU A 49 2.44 11.84 9.23
C LEU A 49 3.61 11.00 8.70
N GLU A 50 4.82 11.29 9.18
CA GLU A 50 6.02 10.50 8.89
C GLU A 50 5.87 9.04 9.36
N HIS A 51 5.37 8.84 10.58
CA HIS A 51 5.12 7.51 11.12
C HIS A 51 4.07 6.75 10.29
N ILE A 52 2.97 7.39 9.90
CA ILE A 52 1.94 6.79 9.03
C ILE A 52 2.55 6.39 7.68
N ALA A 53 3.37 7.26 7.09
CA ALA A 53 4.04 6.99 5.82
C ALA A 53 5.00 5.79 5.91
N GLU A 54 5.79 5.70 6.99
CA GLU A 54 6.72 4.60 7.22
C GLU A 54 5.98 3.27 7.41
N GLU A 55 4.93 3.24 8.22
CA GLU A 55 4.12 2.04 8.45
C GLU A 55 3.39 1.60 7.18
N PHE A 56 2.88 2.54 6.39
CA PHE A 56 2.27 2.24 5.09
C PHE A 56 3.29 1.59 4.15
N ASN A 57 4.52 2.13 4.11
CA ASN A 57 5.60 1.62 3.30
C ASN A 57 5.99 0.19 3.71
N LYS A 58 6.18 -0.07 5.01
CA LYS A 58 6.48 -1.40 5.55
C LYS A 58 5.41 -2.42 5.18
N LYS A 59 4.12 -2.09 5.36
CA LYS A 59 3.01 -3.00 5.07
C LYS A 59 2.85 -3.26 3.58
N SER A 60 3.00 -2.22 2.75
CA SER A 60 2.93 -2.34 1.28
C SER A 60 4.07 -3.20 0.72
N ASN A 61 5.29 -3.07 1.23
CA ASN A 61 6.41 -3.95 0.85
C ASN A 61 6.21 -5.39 1.31
N SER A 62 5.68 -5.58 2.52
CA SER A 62 5.33 -6.92 3.03
C SER A 62 4.27 -7.59 2.15
N LEU A 63 3.25 -6.84 1.75
CA LEU A 63 2.21 -7.30 0.82
C LEU A 63 2.83 -7.73 -0.51
N TYR A 64 3.65 -6.87 -1.12
CA TYR A 64 4.33 -7.16 -2.38
C TYR A 64 5.17 -8.45 -2.28
N THR A 65 5.94 -8.59 -1.20
CA THR A 65 6.78 -9.77 -0.95
C THR A 65 5.97 -11.06 -0.85
N ILE A 66 4.86 -11.05 -0.11
CA ILE A 66 3.98 -12.22 0.02
C ILE A 66 3.37 -12.58 -1.32
N LEU A 67 2.85 -11.60 -2.06
CA LEU A 67 2.23 -11.83 -3.36
C LEU A 67 3.23 -12.36 -4.39
N ARG A 68 4.51 -11.94 -4.31
CA ARG A 68 5.58 -12.43 -5.20
C ARG A 68 6.09 -13.82 -4.84
N SER A 69 5.66 -14.40 -3.73
CA SER A 69 6.14 -15.71 -3.29
C SER A 69 5.83 -16.80 -4.32
N SER A 70 6.80 -17.70 -4.55
CA SER A 70 6.71 -18.79 -5.53
C SER A 70 5.53 -19.74 -5.29
N ARG A 71 5.05 -19.82 -4.04
CA ARG A 71 3.85 -20.58 -3.65
C ARG A 71 2.58 -20.12 -4.38
N LEU A 72 2.46 -18.83 -4.65
CA LEU A 72 1.29 -18.28 -5.33
C LEU A 72 1.44 -18.31 -6.87
N ALA A 73 2.68 -18.21 -7.35
CA ALA A 73 3.02 -18.25 -8.78
C ALA A 73 2.74 -19.61 -9.46
N GLY A 74 2.74 -20.71 -8.70
CA GLY A 74 2.43 -22.06 -9.21
C GLY A 74 0.94 -22.46 -9.12
N SER A 75 0.05 -21.57 -8.66
CA SER A 75 -1.36 -21.90 -8.41
C SER A 75 -2.28 -21.58 -9.61
N GLN A 76 -3.51 -22.12 -9.62
CA GLN A 76 -4.54 -21.72 -10.59
C GLN A 76 -4.90 -20.22 -10.53
N ARG A 77 -4.45 -19.51 -9.49
CA ARG A 77 -4.65 -18.06 -9.30
C ARG A 77 -3.54 -17.22 -9.93
N ALA A 78 -2.49 -17.85 -10.47
CA ALA A 78 -1.33 -17.19 -11.06
C ALA A 78 -1.68 -16.15 -12.14
N PRO A 79 -2.68 -16.34 -13.04
CA PRO A 79 -3.02 -15.33 -14.03
C PRO A 79 -3.53 -14.02 -13.40
N PHE A 80 -4.39 -14.13 -12.37
CA PHE A 80 -4.93 -12.98 -11.65
C PHE A 80 -3.86 -12.30 -10.79
N LEU A 81 -2.99 -13.11 -10.17
CA LEU A 81 -1.89 -12.64 -9.35
C LEU A 81 -0.88 -11.86 -10.20
N ARG A 82 -0.52 -12.40 -11.37
CA ARG A 82 0.37 -11.74 -12.31
C ARG A 82 -0.19 -10.40 -12.76
N ARG A 83 -1.49 -10.33 -13.09
CA ARG A 83 -2.14 -9.08 -13.47
C ARG A 83 -2.17 -8.07 -12.32
N PHE A 84 -2.43 -8.54 -11.10
CA PHE A 84 -2.42 -7.68 -9.91
C PHE A 84 -1.02 -7.15 -9.60
N LEU A 85 0.00 -8.01 -9.58
CA LEU A 85 1.41 -7.63 -9.37
C LEU A 85 1.91 -6.65 -10.44
N LEU A 86 1.53 -6.83 -11.70
CA LEU A 86 1.87 -5.89 -12.78
C LEU A 86 1.29 -4.48 -12.53
N ARG A 87 0.08 -4.39 -11.98
CA ARG A 87 -0.53 -3.09 -11.64
C ARG A 87 0.06 -2.51 -10.36
N LEU A 88 0.25 -3.35 -9.35
CA LEU A 88 0.80 -2.96 -8.06
C LEU A 88 2.24 -2.43 -8.21
N ASN A 89 3.05 -3.06 -9.07
CA ASN A 89 4.43 -2.70 -9.33
C ASN A 89 4.65 -2.10 -10.74
N PHE A 90 3.67 -1.33 -11.25
CA PHE A 90 3.65 -0.87 -12.65
C PHE A 90 4.92 -0.11 -13.08
N ASN A 91 5.47 0.74 -12.22
CA ASN A 91 6.71 1.48 -12.47
C ASN A 91 7.94 0.85 -11.78
N SER A 92 7.88 -0.45 -11.49
CA SER A 92 8.87 -1.13 -10.66
C SER A 92 9.09 -0.48 -9.29
N PHE A 93 8.13 0.30 -8.78
CA PHE A 93 8.28 1.09 -7.55
C PHE A 93 8.85 0.26 -6.39
N PHE A 94 8.31 -0.93 -6.13
CA PHE A 94 8.76 -1.79 -5.04
C PHE A 94 10.15 -2.37 -5.30
N GLU A 95 10.48 -2.68 -6.56
CA GLU A 95 11.79 -3.22 -6.93
C GLU A 95 12.89 -2.15 -6.92
N VAL A 96 12.56 -0.94 -7.34
CA VAL A 96 13.46 0.23 -7.34
C VAL A 96 13.69 0.73 -5.91
N THR A 97 12.65 0.73 -5.09
CA THR A 97 12.73 1.04 -3.64
C THR A 97 13.60 0.01 -2.91
N ALA A 98 13.39 -1.30 -3.16
CA ALA A 98 14.20 -2.35 -2.55
C ALA A 98 15.68 -2.29 -2.96
N ARG A 99 15.99 -1.76 -4.15
CA ARG A 99 17.36 -1.54 -4.64
C ARG A 99 17.99 -0.24 -4.14
N GLY A 100 17.30 0.55 -3.32
CA GLY A 100 17.81 1.82 -2.78
C GLY A 100 17.97 2.94 -3.83
N VAL A 101 17.45 2.76 -5.05
CA VAL A 101 17.57 3.75 -6.14
C VAL A 101 16.58 4.89 -5.94
N LEU A 102 15.46 4.60 -5.26
CA LEU A 102 14.53 5.58 -4.74
C LEU A 102 14.85 5.81 -3.26
N ASN A 103 15.92 6.57 -2.99
CA ASN A 103 16.00 7.35 -1.75
C ASN A 103 14.83 8.36 -1.79
N VAL A 104 13.61 7.91 -1.51
CA VAL A 104 12.45 8.79 -1.33
C VAL A 104 12.56 9.39 0.07
N VAL A 105 13.62 10.17 0.27
CA VAL A 105 13.41 11.50 0.82
C VAL A 105 12.73 12.26 -0.33
N ARG A 106 11.41 12.05 -0.51
CA ARG A 106 10.64 13.04 -1.25
C ARG A 106 10.83 14.31 -0.42
N PRO A 107 11.38 15.41 -0.96
CA PRO A 107 11.30 16.66 -0.22
C PRO A 107 9.82 16.87 0.10
N SER A 108 9.53 17.00 1.39
CA SER A 108 8.18 17.28 1.88
C SER A 108 7.62 18.40 1.00
N PRO A 109 6.43 18.26 0.40
CA PRO A 109 5.86 19.30 -0.43
C PRO A 109 5.83 20.58 0.40
N THR A 110 6.66 21.55 0.02
CA THR A 110 6.73 22.85 0.68
C THR A 110 5.42 23.52 0.38
N ILE A 111 4.47 23.46 1.32
CA ILE A 111 3.21 24.19 1.23
C ILE A 111 3.61 25.66 1.13
N PRO A 112 3.29 26.38 0.02
CA PRO A 112 3.57 27.79 -0.05
C PRO A 112 2.75 28.46 1.05
N VAL A 113 3.44 29.02 2.05
CA VAL A 113 2.83 29.97 2.98
C VAL A 113 2.33 31.13 2.14
N LEU A 114 1.02 31.23 1.93
CA LEU A 114 0.40 32.45 1.42
C LEU A 114 0.66 33.55 2.47
N SER A 115 1.72 34.31 2.28
CA SER A 115 1.93 35.56 2.97
C SER A 115 0.88 36.56 2.49
N HIS A 116 -0.20 36.71 3.25
CA HIS A 116 -1.08 37.87 3.14
C HIS A 116 -0.30 39.09 3.67
N GLN A 117 0.09 39.97 2.73
CA GLN A 117 0.31 41.39 2.99
C GLN A 117 -1.04 42.12 2.92
#